data_AF-X0V3A1-F1
#
_entry.id   AF-X0V3A1-F1
#
_cell.length_a   1.000
_cell.length_b   1.000
_cell.length_c   1.000
_cell.angle_alpha   90.00
_cell.angle_beta   90.00
_cell.angle_gamma   90.00
#
_symmetry.space_group_name_H-M   'P 1'
#
loop_
_entity.id
_entity.type
_entity.pdbx_description
1 polymer ?
#
loop_
_entity_poly.entity_id
_entity_poly.type
_entity_poly.pdbx_seq_one_letter_code
_entity_poly.pdbx_strand_id
1 'polypeptide(L)'
;MGLVHNGTITNSELLRHTLQEKAKSKLKQPVPFKSETDTEVIAQLIGWELEEDPTTDLTTAVRRTLPLLEGTYGLVIMGLRGMVGVSNGSPICLGIGQDASYFLASEQVAFARHTRDFVPLQDNELVVIEDGKLTIDSRPLDTKRVQKFHGDSIALTPHPYQHWTLKEIMEQPEALANSLNLGARLFDSKVKLGGLEKNRARLWPIQNLVLAACGTSLHACSFGAQVMRSLGCFDTVQVFD
;
A
#
# COMPACT_ATOMS: atom_id res chain seq x y z
N MET A 1 -8.94 -3.67 -22.01
CA MET A 1 -8.14 -3.77 -20.77
C MET A 1 -8.61 -2.69 -19.81
N GLY A 2 -8.76 -3.02 -18.53
CA GLY A 2 -8.97 -2.02 -17.47
C GLY A 2 -7.72 -1.92 -16.61
N LEU A 3 -7.39 -0.74 -16.10
CA LEU A 3 -6.25 -0.52 -15.21
C LEU A 3 -6.68 0.43 -14.08
N VAL A 4 -6.36 0.05 -12.86
CA VAL A 4 -6.43 0.94 -11.69
C VAL A 4 -5.04 1.09 -11.10
N HIS A 5 -4.75 2.29 -10.63
CA HIS A 5 -3.44 2.72 -10.15
C HIS A 5 -3.61 3.52 -8.86
N ASN A 6 -2.83 3.16 -7.84
CA ASN A 6 -2.61 3.97 -6.66
C ASN A 6 -1.13 4.32 -6.58
N GLY A 7 -0.79 5.60 -6.44
CA GLY A 7 0.59 6.06 -6.44
C GLY A 7 0.84 7.14 -7.49
N THR A 8 2.11 7.30 -7.88
CA THR A 8 2.55 8.33 -8.83
C THR A 8 3.72 7.82 -9.65
N ILE A 9 3.62 7.95 -10.97
CA ILE A 9 4.72 7.66 -11.91
C ILE A 9 5.46 8.95 -12.25
N THR A 10 6.67 9.10 -11.71
CA THR A 10 7.45 10.34 -11.77
C THR A 10 8.02 10.62 -13.15
N ASN A 11 8.21 9.60 -13.99
CA ASN A 11 8.72 9.72 -15.35
C ASN A 11 7.64 9.62 -16.45
N SER A 12 6.36 9.82 -16.10
CA SER A 12 5.23 9.63 -17.02
C SER A 12 5.26 10.52 -18.28
N GLU A 13 5.70 11.78 -18.17
CA GLU A 13 5.86 12.68 -19.33
C GLU A 13 6.92 12.18 -20.31
N LEU A 14 8.06 11.71 -19.79
CA LEU A 14 9.14 11.13 -20.59
C LEU A 14 8.66 9.88 -21.33
N LEU A 15 7.94 9.00 -20.64
CA LEU A 15 7.38 7.78 -21.22
C LEU A 15 6.35 8.08 -22.30
N ARG A 16 5.47 9.07 -22.08
CA ARG A 16 4.50 9.54 -23.07
C ARG A 16 5.19 10.02 -24.34
N HIS A 17 6.21 10.87 -24.22
CA HIS A 17 6.97 11.36 -25.36
C HIS A 17 7.68 10.21 -26.10
N THR A 18 8.33 9.31 -25.36
CA THR A 18 9.02 8.15 -25.91
C THR A 18 8.08 7.26 -26.73
N LEU A 19 6.85 7.05 -26.24
CA LEU A 19 5.86 6.24 -26.94
C LEU A 19 5.37 6.92 -28.24
N GLN A 20 5.20 8.24 -28.23
CA GLN A 20 4.88 9.01 -29.44
C GLN A 20 6.00 8.95 -30.49
N GLU A 21 7.26 9.10 -30.06
CA GLU A 21 8.42 9.00 -30.96
C GLU A 21 8.57 7.58 -31.52
N LYS A 22 8.34 6.54 -30.69
CA LYS A 22 8.32 5.14 -31.14
C LYS A 22 7.24 4.94 -32.21
N ALA A 23 6.04 5.49 -32.03
CA ALA A 23 4.98 5.43 -33.03
C ALA A 23 5.36 6.10 -34.36
N LYS A 24 5.93 7.31 -34.30
CA LYS A 24 6.46 8.01 -35.49
C LYS A 24 7.53 7.19 -36.20
N SER A 25 8.52 6.66 -35.46
CA SER A 25 9.63 5.87 -36.04
C SER A 25 9.16 4.60 -36.75
N LYS A 26 8.05 4.02 -36.29
CA LYS A 26 7.44 2.82 -36.88
C LYS A 26 6.38 3.14 -37.93
N LEU A 27 6.25 4.41 -38.33
CA LEU A 27 5.23 4.89 -39.29
C LEU A 27 3.80 4.46 -38.88
N LYS A 28 3.55 4.37 -37.58
CA LYS A 28 2.22 4.10 -37.00
C LYS A 28 1.49 5.41 -36.73
N GLN A 29 0.18 5.33 -36.56
CA GLN A 29 -0.59 6.47 -36.08
C GLN A 29 -0.13 6.88 -34.67
N PRO A 30 -0.22 8.17 -34.30
CA PRO A 30 0.08 8.63 -32.95
C PRO A 30 -0.75 7.88 -31.90
N VAL A 31 -0.15 7.60 -30.73
CA VAL A 31 -0.86 6.92 -29.65
C VAL A 31 -1.94 7.86 -29.08
N PRO A 32 -3.22 7.43 -29.04
CA PRO A 32 -4.33 8.31 -28.72
C PRO A 32 -4.54 8.45 -27.20
N PHE A 33 -3.74 9.30 -26.57
CA PHE A 33 -3.96 9.71 -25.18
C PHE A 33 -5.18 10.60 -25.04
N LYS A 34 -6.05 10.29 -24.06
CA LYS A 34 -7.32 10.97 -23.79
C LYS A 34 -7.32 11.74 -22.47
N SER A 35 -6.30 11.55 -21.65
CA SER A 35 -6.11 12.17 -20.35
C SER A 35 -4.66 12.61 -20.15
N GLU A 36 -4.47 13.43 -19.13
CA GLU A 36 -3.16 13.87 -18.64
C GLU A 36 -2.66 12.98 -17.49
N THR A 37 -3.38 11.91 -17.16
CA THR A 37 -3.00 11.02 -16.06
C THR A 37 -1.78 10.18 -16.42
N ASP A 38 -0.93 9.95 -15.43
CA ASP A 38 0.17 8.99 -15.49
C ASP A 38 -0.32 7.55 -15.67
N THR A 39 -1.48 7.25 -15.10
CA THR A 39 -2.21 5.98 -15.19
C THR A 39 -2.47 5.58 -16.64
N GLU A 40 -2.86 6.53 -17.49
CA GLU A 40 -3.06 6.26 -18.92
C GLU A 40 -1.74 5.94 -19.63
N VAL A 41 -0.61 6.53 -19.21
CA VAL A 41 0.71 6.20 -19.77
C VAL A 41 1.04 4.73 -19.55
N ILE A 42 0.77 4.19 -18.37
CA ILE A 42 0.94 2.76 -18.10
C ILE A 42 0.04 1.92 -19.01
N ALA A 43 -1.23 2.30 -19.15
CA ALA A 43 -2.18 1.57 -19.98
C ALA A 43 -1.77 1.55 -21.47
N GLN A 44 -1.29 2.68 -21.99
CA GLN A 44 -0.82 2.78 -23.37
C GLN A 44 0.50 2.04 -23.61
N LEU A 45 1.41 2.00 -22.64
CA LEU A 45 2.63 1.18 -22.72
C LEU A 45 2.31 -0.31 -22.79
N ILE A 46 1.41 -0.80 -21.93
CA ILE A 46 0.98 -2.21 -21.95
C ILE A 46 0.26 -2.52 -23.26
N GLY A 47 -0.65 -1.64 -23.70
CA GLY A 47 -1.36 -1.79 -24.97
C GLY A 47 -0.40 -1.87 -26.16
N TRP A 48 0.63 -1.03 -26.15
CA TRP A 48 1.67 -1.06 -27.17
C TRP A 48 2.41 -2.39 -27.22
N GLU A 49 2.82 -2.94 -26.07
CA GLU A 49 3.50 -4.24 -26.00
C GLU A 49 2.62 -5.39 -26.54
N LEU A 50 1.30 -5.33 -26.30
CA LEU A 50 0.34 -6.31 -26.82
C LEU A 50 0.11 -6.18 -28.33
N GLU A 51 0.14 -4.96 -28.89
CA GLU A 51 -0.05 -4.74 -30.32
C GLU A 51 1.20 -5.08 -31.16
N GLU A 52 2.38 -4.98 -30.56
CA GLU A 52 3.65 -5.23 -31.25
C GLU A 52 3.89 -6.71 -31.55
N ASP A 53 3.40 -7.60 -30.69
CA ASP A 53 3.57 -9.03 -30.82
C ASP A 53 2.27 -9.76 -30.43
N PRO A 54 1.55 -10.34 -31.41
CA PRO A 54 0.30 -11.06 -31.16
C PRO A 54 0.43 -12.27 -30.23
N THR A 55 1.66 -12.75 -29.98
CA THR A 55 1.92 -13.86 -29.06
C THR A 55 2.18 -13.39 -27.62
N THR A 56 2.37 -12.08 -27.41
CA THR A 56 2.58 -11.50 -26.08
C THR A 56 1.26 -11.50 -25.30
N ASP A 57 1.26 -12.16 -24.14
CA ASP A 57 0.12 -12.14 -23.21
C ASP A 57 0.17 -10.92 -22.26
N LEU A 58 -0.93 -10.70 -21.52
CA LEU A 58 -1.04 -9.57 -20.60
C LEU A 58 0.07 -9.57 -19.55
N THR A 59 0.36 -10.73 -18.97
CA THR A 59 1.40 -10.89 -17.96
C THR A 59 2.76 -10.47 -18.50
N THR A 60 3.11 -10.88 -19.72
CA THR A 60 4.37 -10.53 -20.38
C THR A 60 4.43 -9.05 -20.71
N ALA A 61 3.35 -8.47 -21.24
CA ALA A 61 3.28 -7.03 -21.54
C ALA A 61 3.46 -6.18 -20.26
N VAL A 62 2.81 -6.57 -19.16
CA VAL A 62 3.02 -5.91 -17.85
C VAL A 62 4.47 -6.07 -17.41
N ARG A 63 5.04 -7.28 -17.42
CA ARG A 63 6.45 -7.53 -17.04
C ARG A 63 7.44 -6.70 -17.83
N ARG A 64 7.20 -6.46 -19.13
CA ARG A 64 8.05 -5.60 -19.98
C ARG A 64 7.87 -4.11 -19.68
N THR A 65 6.70 -3.72 -19.22
CA THR A 65 6.39 -2.32 -18.89
C THR A 65 6.98 -1.91 -17.54
N LEU A 66 6.94 -2.77 -16.52
CA LEU A 66 7.36 -2.42 -15.15
C LEU A 66 8.77 -1.81 -15.02
N PRO A 67 9.82 -2.32 -15.70
CA PRO A 67 11.17 -1.74 -15.59
C PRO A 67 11.29 -0.31 -16.14
N LEU A 68 10.30 0.15 -16.91
CA LEU A 68 10.26 1.51 -17.46
C LEU A 68 9.69 2.53 -16.47
N LEU A 69 8.95 2.07 -15.45
CA LEU A 69 8.23 2.94 -14.53
C LEU A 69 9.13 3.40 -13.38
N GLU A 70 9.13 4.70 -13.12
CA GLU A 70 9.77 5.28 -11.93
C GLU A 70 8.71 5.87 -11.00
N GLY A 71 8.90 5.71 -9.69
CA GLY A 71 7.99 6.21 -8.66
C GLY A 71 7.44 5.10 -7.77
N THR A 72 6.28 5.36 -7.17
CA THR A 72 5.56 4.39 -6.33
C THR A 72 4.23 4.06 -6.98
N TYR A 73 3.85 2.79 -7.01
CA TYR A 73 2.62 2.35 -7.63
C TYR A 73 2.11 1.03 -7.04
N GLY A 74 0.80 0.93 -6.90
CA GLY A 74 0.04 -0.31 -6.77
C GLY A 74 -0.87 -0.40 -7.99
N LEU A 75 -0.69 -1.43 -8.81
CA LEU A 75 -1.44 -1.58 -10.06
C LEU A 75 -2.29 -2.84 -9.99
N VAL A 76 -3.52 -2.74 -10.51
CA VAL A 76 -4.33 -3.90 -10.89
C VAL A 76 -4.80 -3.71 -12.32
N ILE A 77 -4.42 -4.65 -13.17
CA ILE A 77 -4.70 -4.64 -14.61
C ILE A 77 -5.62 -5.82 -14.93
N MET A 78 -6.78 -5.55 -15.51
CA MET A 78 -7.75 -6.56 -15.95
C MET A 78 -7.70 -6.75 -17.46
N GLY A 79 -7.49 -8.01 -17.87
CA GLY A 79 -7.60 -8.50 -19.23
C GLY A 79 -8.81 -9.41 -19.45
N LEU A 80 -8.90 -9.98 -20.64
CA LEU A 80 -10.00 -10.90 -21.00
C LEU A 80 -9.92 -12.25 -20.27
N ARG A 81 -8.70 -12.71 -19.94
CA ARG A 81 -8.44 -14.04 -19.36
C ARG A 81 -8.15 -14.02 -17.86
N GLY A 82 -8.09 -12.83 -17.26
CA GLY A 82 -7.63 -12.70 -15.90
C GLY A 82 -7.21 -11.29 -15.51
N MET A 83 -6.50 -11.20 -14.40
CA MET A 83 -5.96 -9.95 -13.86
C MET A 83 -4.54 -10.12 -13.36
N VAL A 84 -3.79 -9.04 -13.41
CA VAL A 84 -2.41 -8.93 -12.95
C VAL A 84 -2.34 -7.82 -11.91
N GLY A 85 -1.68 -8.07 -10.79
CA GLY A 85 -1.43 -7.09 -9.73
C GLY A 85 0.07 -6.93 -9.48
N VAL A 86 0.48 -5.74 -9.06
CA VAL A 86 1.86 -5.47 -8.63
C VAL A 86 1.88 -4.35 -7.60
N SER A 87 2.82 -4.47 -6.66
CA SER A 87 3.12 -3.46 -5.63
C SER A 87 4.53 -2.93 -5.83
N ASN A 88 4.73 -1.63 -5.69
CA ASN A 88 6.04 -0.98 -5.59
C ASN A 88 5.89 0.31 -4.77
N GLY A 89 6.12 0.26 -3.47
CA GLY A 89 5.99 1.42 -2.57
C GLY A 89 4.55 1.86 -2.27
N SER A 90 3.54 1.42 -3.03
CA SER A 90 2.11 1.54 -2.70
C SER A 90 1.51 0.15 -2.51
N PRO A 91 0.87 -0.13 -1.35
CA PRO A 91 0.49 -1.48 -0.95
C PRO A 91 -0.59 -2.08 -1.86
N ILE A 92 -0.47 -3.38 -2.10
CA ILE A 92 -1.52 -4.26 -2.64
C ILE A 92 -1.57 -5.53 -1.79
N CYS A 93 -2.78 -5.95 -1.44
CA CYS A 93 -3.09 -7.17 -0.73
C CYS A 93 -3.92 -8.10 -1.60
N LEU A 94 -3.50 -9.37 -1.63
CA LEU A 94 -4.23 -10.48 -2.24
C LEU A 94 -5.12 -11.16 -1.20
N GLY A 95 -6.43 -11.02 -1.30
CA GLY A 95 -7.41 -11.79 -0.54
C GLY A 95 -7.69 -13.14 -1.19
N ILE A 96 -7.80 -14.20 -0.37
CA ILE A 96 -8.04 -15.58 -0.82
C ILE A 96 -9.39 -16.06 -0.29
N GLY A 97 -10.39 -16.16 -1.15
CA GLY A 97 -11.72 -16.66 -0.81
C GLY A 97 -11.78 -18.19 -0.74
N GLN A 98 -12.82 -18.70 -0.06
CA GLN A 98 -13.02 -20.14 0.10
C GLN A 98 -13.45 -20.84 -1.22
N ASP A 99 -14.16 -20.12 -2.09
CA ASP A 99 -14.69 -20.64 -3.36
C ASP A 99 -13.72 -20.45 -4.54
N ALA A 100 -12.41 -20.51 -4.29
CA ALA A 100 -11.36 -20.19 -5.26
C ALA A 100 -11.50 -18.78 -5.88
N SER A 101 -12.15 -17.86 -5.15
CA SER A 101 -12.20 -16.44 -5.50
C SER A 101 -10.95 -15.72 -5.00
N TYR A 102 -10.49 -14.74 -5.77
CA TYR A 102 -9.32 -13.93 -5.44
C TYR A 102 -9.68 -12.45 -5.48
N PHE A 103 -9.12 -11.68 -4.56
CA PHE A 103 -9.38 -10.24 -4.42
C PHE A 103 -8.05 -9.50 -4.42
N LEU A 104 -7.96 -8.38 -5.15
CA LEU A 104 -6.83 -7.46 -5.08
C LEU A 104 -7.33 -6.10 -4.62
N ALA A 105 -6.71 -5.55 -3.58
CA ALA A 105 -7.06 -4.23 -3.05
C ALA A 105 -5.83 -3.58 -2.41
N SER A 106 -5.84 -2.26 -2.24
CA SER A 106 -4.78 -1.55 -1.51
C SER A 106 -4.77 -1.87 -0.01
N GLU A 107 -5.91 -2.29 0.53
CA GLU A 107 -6.08 -2.65 1.94
C GLU A 107 -7.00 -3.87 2.11
N GLN A 108 -6.69 -4.72 3.09
CA GLN A 108 -7.44 -5.95 3.37
C GLN A 108 -8.88 -5.72 3.82
N VAL A 109 -9.19 -4.52 4.31
CA VAL A 109 -10.55 -4.12 4.72
C VAL A 109 -11.52 -4.22 3.54
N ALA A 110 -11.07 -3.94 2.32
CA ALA A 110 -11.93 -3.93 1.13
C ALA A 110 -12.60 -5.29 0.84
N PHE A 111 -11.93 -6.41 1.18
CA PHE A 111 -12.44 -7.76 0.95
C PHE A 111 -12.74 -8.53 2.24
N ALA A 112 -12.65 -7.91 3.42
CA ALA A 112 -12.80 -8.61 4.70
C ALA A 112 -14.19 -9.25 4.93
N ARG A 113 -15.18 -8.86 4.11
CA ARG A 113 -16.52 -9.49 4.05
C ARG A 113 -16.54 -10.83 3.35
N HIS A 114 -15.62 -11.03 2.41
CA HIS A 114 -15.53 -12.21 1.57
C HIS A 114 -14.46 -13.18 2.09
N THR A 115 -13.36 -12.64 2.59
CA THR A 115 -12.29 -13.45 3.18
C THR A 115 -11.51 -12.69 4.24
N ARG A 116 -11.03 -13.42 5.24
CA ARG A 116 -10.07 -12.93 6.22
C ARG A 116 -8.65 -13.35 5.91
N ASP A 117 -8.46 -14.26 4.96
CA ASP A 117 -7.16 -14.78 4.59
C ASP A 117 -6.59 -13.94 3.46
N PHE A 118 -5.39 -13.39 3.68
CA PHE A 118 -4.76 -12.48 2.73
C PHE A 118 -3.25 -12.60 2.72
N VAL A 119 -2.64 -12.13 1.63
CA VAL A 119 -1.19 -12.07 1.45
C VAL A 119 -0.85 -10.64 1.04
N PRO A 120 -0.11 -9.87 1.85
CA PRO A 120 0.44 -8.61 1.39
C PRO A 120 1.51 -8.90 0.34
N LEU A 121 1.44 -8.21 -0.79
CA LEU A 121 2.47 -8.27 -1.81
C LEU A 121 3.70 -7.49 -1.35
N GLN A 122 4.87 -7.99 -1.71
CA GLN A 122 6.13 -7.26 -1.56
C GLN A 122 6.38 -6.41 -2.79
N ASP A 123 7.29 -5.45 -2.66
CA ASP A 123 7.69 -4.61 -3.79
C ASP A 123 8.24 -5.45 -4.93
N ASN A 124 7.77 -5.14 -6.13
CA ASN A 124 8.05 -5.79 -7.41
C ASN A 124 7.49 -7.22 -7.56
N GLU A 125 6.71 -7.73 -6.60
CA GLU A 125 6.01 -9.00 -6.79
C GLU A 125 4.87 -8.85 -7.78
N LEU A 126 4.87 -9.72 -8.80
CA LEU A 126 3.79 -9.79 -9.78
C LEU A 126 2.83 -10.92 -9.41
N VAL A 127 1.62 -10.57 -9.01
CA VAL A 127 0.53 -11.54 -8.86
C VAL A 127 -0.24 -11.67 -10.17
N VAL A 128 -0.49 -12.90 -10.59
CA VAL A 128 -1.22 -13.21 -11.82
C VAL A 128 -2.34 -14.18 -11.48
N ILE A 129 -3.56 -13.81 -11.87
CA ILE A 129 -4.75 -14.65 -11.73
C ILE A 129 -5.33 -14.83 -13.13
N GLU A 130 -5.10 -16.00 -13.73
CA GLU A 130 -5.55 -16.32 -15.10
C GLU A 130 -6.16 -17.72 -15.13
N ASP A 131 -7.29 -17.88 -15.82
CA ASP A 131 -8.01 -19.16 -15.95
C ASP A 131 -8.21 -19.91 -14.60
N GLY A 132 -8.48 -19.14 -13.53
CA GLY A 132 -8.68 -19.65 -12.18
C GLY A 132 -7.39 -20.07 -11.44
N LYS A 133 -6.21 -19.85 -12.02
CA LYS A 133 -4.91 -20.15 -11.41
C LYS A 133 -4.26 -18.88 -10.89
N LEU A 134 -3.85 -18.92 -9.63
CA LEU A 134 -3.09 -17.88 -8.97
C LEU A 134 -1.59 -18.21 -8.97
N THR A 135 -0.75 -17.26 -9.38
CA THR A 135 0.69 -17.30 -9.17
C THR A 135 1.22 -15.97 -8.65
N ILE A 136 2.33 -16.01 -7.91
CA ILE A 136 3.13 -14.84 -7.53
C ILE A 136 4.53 -15.10 -8.10
N ASP A 137 5.02 -14.19 -8.94
CA ASP A 137 6.28 -14.32 -9.66
C ASP A 137 6.44 -15.66 -10.40
N SER A 138 5.37 -16.06 -11.09
CA SER A 138 5.30 -17.31 -11.86
C SER A 138 5.47 -18.57 -11.01
N ARG A 139 5.29 -18.46 -9.68
CA ARG A 139 5.28 -19.59 -8.75
C ARG A 139 3.91 -19.74 -8.09
N PRO A 140 3.50 -20.95 -7.71
CA PRO A 140 2.32 -21.12 -6.88
C PRO A 140 2.43 -20.33 -5.58
N LEU A 141 1.30 -19.89 -5.04
CA LEU A 141 1.26 -19.20 -3.75
C LEU A 141 1.89 -20.05 -2.64
N ASP A 142 2.84 -19.47 -1.89
CA ASP A 142 3.33 -20.05 -0.63
C ASP A 142 2.30 -19.82 0.48
N THR A 143 1.65 -20.90 0.92
CA THR A 143 0.61 -20.86 1.95
C THR A 143 1.11 -20.38 3.30
N LYS A 144 2.43 -20.40 3.56
CA LYS A 144 3.03 -19.86 4.79
C LYS A 144 2.95 -18.33 4.87
N ARG A 145 2.78 -17.66 3.73
CA ARG A 145 2.62 -16.19 3.67
C ARG A 145 1.21 -15.73 3.97
N VAL A 146 0.24 -16.65 4.01
CA VAL A 146 -1.16 -16.32 4.27
C VAL A 146 -1.30 -15.85 5.71
N GLN A 147 -1.75 -14.60 5.84
CA GLN A 147 -2.06 -13.96 7.11
C GLN A 147 -3.57 -13.91 7.28
N LYS A 148 -4.01 -13.88 8.54
CA LYS A 148 -5.42 -13.68 8.87
C LYS A 148 -5.63 -12.25 9.32
N PHE A 149 -6.61 -11.58 8.74
CA PHE A 149 -7.05 -10.28 9.19
C PHE A 149 -7.90 -10.42 10.45
N HIS A 150 -7.37 -9.92 11.58
CA HIS A 150 -7.97 -10.03 12.91
C HIS A 150 -8.84 -8.83 13.28
N GLY A 151 -9.04 -7.86 12.39
CA GLY A 151 -9.88 -6.70 12.69
C GLY A 151 -11.30 -7.14 13.02
N ASP A 152 -11.88 -6.58 14.06
CA ASP A 152 -13.31 -6.74 14.35
C ASP A 152 -14.14 -6.20 13.17
N SER A 153 -15.42 -6.59 13.13
CA SER A 153 -16.36 -6.25 12.06
C SER A 153 -16.14 -4.84 11.50
N ILE A 154 -16.01 -4.73 10.17
CA ILE A 154 -15.95 -3.41 9.54
C ILE A 154 -17.29 -2.74 9.80
N ALA A 155 -17.27 -1.73 10.67
CA ALA A 155 -18.42 -0.87 10.86
C ALA A 155 -18.70 -0.19 9.51
N LEU A 156 -19.88 -0.48 8.94
CA LEU A 156 -20.31 0.16 7.69
C LEU A 156 -20.82 1.57 7.89
N THR A 157 -21.19 1.86 9.13
CA THR A 157 -21.88 3.08 9.49
C THR A 157 -21.28 3.62 10.77
N PRO A 158 -21.22 4.95 10.92
CA PRO A 158 -20.85 5.57 12.19
C PRO A 158 -21.94 5.48 13.26
N HIS A 159 -23.04 4.76 13.02
CA HIS A 159 -24.16 4.61 13.96
C HIS A 159 -23.65 4.20 15.36
N PRO A 160 -24.16 4.82 16.45
CA PRO A 160 -25.30 5.75 16.53
C PRO A 160 -25.01 7.20 16.12
N TYR A 161 -23.77 7.51 15.73
CA TYR A 161 -23.38 8.87 15.36
C TYR A 161 -23.70 9.20 13.90
N GLN A 162 -23.85 10.50 13.63
CA GLN A 162 -24.17 11.01 12.30
C GLN A 162 -22.96 10.95 11.33
N HIS A 163 -21.74 11.10 11.85
CA HIS A 163 -20.50 11.18 11.07
C HIS A 163 -19.39 10.36 11.72
N TRP A 164 -18.45 9.84 10.91
CA TRP A 164 -17.27 9.11 11.38
C TRP A 164 -16.40 9.96 12.32
N THR A 165 -16.14 11.21 11.97
CA THR A 165 -15.38 12.13 12.82
C THR A 165 -16.03 12.31 14.20
N LEU A 166 -17.37 12.37 14.27
CA LEU A 166 -18.06 12.47 15.56
C LEU A 166 -17.91 11.17 16.35
N LYS A 167 -18.06 10.01 15.70
CA LYS A 167 -17.81 8.70 16.32
C LYS A 167 -16.39 8.62 16.89
N GLU A 168 -15.38 8.98 16.11
CA GLU A 168 -13.97 8.97 16.50
C GLU A 168 -13.67 9.92 17.68
N ILE A 169 -14.29 11.11 17.70
CA ILE A 169 -14.20 12.04 18.85
C ILE A 169 -14.79 11.39 20.11
N MET A 170 -15.96 10.77 20.00
CA MET A 170 -16.65 10.16 21.14
C MET A 170 -15.98 8.87 21.62
N GLU A 171 -15.24 8.18 20.75
CA GLU A 171 -14.49 6.94 21.05
C GLU A 171 -13.08 7.20 21.61
N GLN A 172 -12.63 8.46 21.73
CA GLN A 172 -11.33 8.80 22.32
C GLN A 172 -11.05 8.14 23.68
N PRO A 173 -12.01 8.01 24.62
CA PRO A 173 -11.77 7.31 25.89
C PRO A 173 -11.38 5.85 25.71
N GLU A 174 -12.05 5.15 24.80
CA GLU A 174 -11.76 3.75 24.48
C GLU A 174 -10.42 3.63 23.73
N ALA A 175 -10.19 4.50 22.74
CA ALA A 175 -8.92 4.54 22.01
C ALA A 175 -7.73 4.76 22.95
N LEU A 176 -7.87 5.65 23.95
CA LEU A 176 -6.88 5.87 24.98
C LEU A 176 -6.68 4.62 25.85
N ALA A 177 -7.75 3.99 26.33
CA ALA A 177 -7.66 2.76 27.11
C ALA A 177 -6.95 1.64 26.33
N ASN A 178 -7.29 1.46 25.05
CA ASN A 178 -6.66 0.49 24.15
C ASN A 178 -5.17 0.81 23.92
N SER A 179 -4.81 2.09 23.76
CA SER A 179 -3.40 2.51 23.63
C SER A 179 -2.58 2.10 24.87
N LEU A 180 -3.20 2.12 26.06
CA LEU A 180 -2.63 1.68 27.33
C LEU A 180 -2.77 0.17 27.58
N ASN A 181 -3.24 -0.59 26.58
CA ASN A 181 -3.58 -2.01 26.66
C ASN A 181 -4.52 -2.32 27.83
N LEU A 182 -5.57 -1.50 27.98
CA LEU A 182 -6.54 -1.57 29.08
C LEU A 182 -5.87 -1.52 30.46
N GLY A 183 -4.80 -0.73 30.59
CA GLY A 183 -4.01 -0.57 31.82
C GLY A 183 -2.83 -1.54 31.93
N ALA A 184 -2.74 -2.58 31.11
CA ALA A 184 -1.67 -3.58 31.19
C ALA A 184 -0.29 -3.08 30.70
N ARG A 185 -0.15 -1.81 30.31
CA ARG A 185 1.16 -1.18 30.04
C ARG A 185 1.75 -0.46 31.24
N LEU A 186 0.95 -0.18 32.27
CA LEU A 186 1.37 0.61 33.44
C LEU A 186 1.23 -0.25 34.70
N PHE A 187 2.33 -0.48 35.41
CA PHE A 187 2.33 -1.24 36.67
C PHE A 187 3.17 -0.50 37.70
N ASP A 188 2.60 -0.16 38.85
CA ASP A 188 3.25 0.58 39.93
C ASP A 188 4.06 1.79 39.41
N SER A 189 5.37 1.61 39.24
CA SER A 189 6.35 2.60 38.76
C SER A 189 7.08 2.15 37.48
N LYS A 190 6.48 1.26 36.68
CA LYS A 190 7.07 0.66 35.47
C LYS A 190 6.12 0.77 34.28
N VAL A 191 6.72 1.02 33.12
CA VAL A 191 6.03 1.04 31.83
C VAL A 191 6.49 -0.17 31.01
N LYS A 192 5.56 -0.90 30.40
CA LYS A 192 5.86 -2.03 29.51
C LYS A 192 5.53 -1.69 28.06
N LEU A 193 6.57 -1.58 27.24
CA LEU A 193 6.45 -1.34 25.80
C LEU A 193 6.94 -2.58 25.04
N GLY A 194 6.11 -3.63 24.99
CA GLY A 194 6.52 -4.96 24.50
C GLY A 194 7.16 -4.98 23.10
N GLY A 195 6.76 -4.08 22.20
CA GLY A 195 7.38 -3.92 20.88
C GLY A 195 8.81 -3.37 20.92
N LEU A 196 9.15 -2.57 21.93
CA LEU A 196 10.47 -1.94 22.11
C LEU A 196 11.41 -2.77 22.99
N GLU A 197 10.90 -3.65 23.86
CA GLU A 197 11.70 -4.45 24.80
C GLU A 197 12.82 -5.24 24.10
N LYS A 198 12.53 -5.84 22.93
CA LYS A 198 13.52 -6.60 22.15
C LYS A 198 14.70 -5.74 21.68
N ASN A 199 14.50 -4.42 21.56
CA ASN A 199 15.50 -3.46 21.11
C ASN A 199 16.04 -2.58 22.25
N ARG A 200 15.71 -2.88 23.52
CA ARG A 200 16.04 -2.01 24.66
C ARG A 200 17.52 -1.67 24.74
N ALA A 201 18.41 -2.64 24.58
CA ALA A 201 19.86 -2.42 24.62
C ALA A 201 20.35 -1.46 23.52
N ARG A 202 19.71 -1.48 22.36
CA ARG A 202 20.03 -0.58 21.22
C ARG A 202 19.45 0.82 21.43
N LEU A 203 18.28 0.93 22.06
CA LEU A 203 17.60 2.20 22.29
C LEU A 203 18.18 2.96 23.49
N TRP A 204 18.69 2.25 24.50
CA TRP A 204 19.21 2.84 25.74
C TRP A 204 20.30 3.91 25.58
N PRO A 205 21.33 3.75 24.71
CA PRO A 205 22.37 4.76 24.55
C PRO A 205 21.97 5.96 23.67
N ILE A 206 20.74 6.00 23.14
CA ILE A 206 20.32 7.09 22.25
C ILE A 206 20.13 8.36 23.06
N GLN A 207 20.91 9.39 22.71
CA GLN A 207 20.88 10.70 23.36
C GLN A 207 20.08 11.75 22.59
N ASN A 208 19.80 11.53 21.31
CA ASN A 208 19.17 12.52 20.44
C ASN A 208 17.89 11.93 19.84
N LEU A 209 16.77 12.65 19.98
CA LEU A 209 15.47 12.26 19.46
C LEU A 209 15.06 13.18 18.30
N VAL A 210 14.73 12.58 17.17
CA VAL A 210 14.17 13.26 16.01
C VAL A 210 12.76 12.72 15.77
N LEU A 211 11.79 13.63 15.66
CA LEU A 211 10.40 13.33 15.31
C LEU A 211 10.10 13.95 13.95
N ALA A 212 9.71 13.14 12.96
CA ALA A 212 9.35 13.61 11.63
C ALA A 212 7.90 13.21 11.31
N ALA A 213 7.06 14.18 10.96
CA ALA A 213 5.64 13.96 10.68
C ALA A 213 5.01 15.15 9.97
N CYS A 214 3.92 14.93 9.23
CA CYS A 214 3.15 16.00 8.58
C CYS A 214 1.77 16.20 9.23
N GLY A 215 1.19 17.39 9.07
CA GLY A 215 -0.20 17.69 9.46
C GLY A 215 -0.52 17.46 10.94
N THR A 216 -1.63 16.78 11.25
CA THR A 216 -2.03 16.52 12.66
C THR A 216 -0.97 15.72 13.44
N SER A 217 -0.23 14.84 12.77
CA SER A 217 0.86 14.09 13.41
C SER A 217 2.04 14.99 13.80
N LEU A 218 2.31 16.07 13.04
CA LEU A 218 3.30 17.09 13.40
C LEU A 218 2.92 17.80 14.72
N HIS A 219 1.63 18.06 14.94
CA HIS A 219 1.14 18.63 16.18
C HIS A 219 1.32 17.66 17.37
N ALA A 220 1.05 16.38 17.18
CA ALA A 220 1.32 15.35 18.18
C ALA A 220 2.83 15.26 18.51
N CYS A 221 3.70 15.29 17.49
CA CYS A 221 5.15 15.34 17.68
C CYS A 221 5.61 16.59 18.42
N SER A 222 5.02 17.75 18.13
CA SER A 222 5.33 19.01 18.81
C SER A 222 5.01 18.95 20.30
N PHE A 223 3.84 18.42 20.66
CA PHE A 223 3.47 18.19 22.06
C PHE A 223 4.39 17.14 22.73
N GLY A 224 4.60 16.00 22.06
CA GLY A 224 5.48 14.94 22.56
C GLY A 224 6.92 15.43 22.79
N ALA A 225 7.44 16.29 21.92
CA ALA A 225 8.76 16.89 22.07
C ALA A 225 8.86 17.76 23.34
N GLN A 226 7.82 18.53 23.67
CA GLN A 226 7.80 19.30 24.92
C GLN A 226 7.87 18.39 26.14
N VAL A 227 7.10 17.29 26.16
CA VAL A 227 7.13 16.29 27.23
C VAL A 227 8.52 15.66 27.34
N MET A 228 9.10 15.19 26.23
CA MET A 228 10.43 14.55 26.22
C MET A 228 11.53 15.49 26.71
N ARG A 229 11.48 16.78 26.34
CA ARG A 229 12.40 17.81 26.84
C ARG A 229 12.23 18.01 28.34
N SER A 230 10.99 18.06 28.84
CA SER A 230 10.71 18.24 30.27
C SER A 230 11.20 17.07 31.13
N LEU A 231 11.19 15.85 30.58
CA LEU A 231 11.70 14.66 31.27
C LEU A 231 13.23 14.58 31.28
N GLY A 232 13.92 15.36 30.43
CA GLY A 232 15.38 15.40 30.36
C GLY A 232 16.02 14.07 29.95
N CYS A 233 15.28 13.20 29.24
CA CYS A 233 15.78 11.87 28.83
C CYS A 233 16.72 11.91 27.63
N PHE A 234 16.77 13.02 26.90
CA PHE A 234 17.55 13.22 25.69
C PHE A 234 18.30 14.55 25.75
N ASP A 235 19.51 14.59 25.20
CA ASP A 235 20.33 15.80 25.05
C ASP A 235 19.68 16.77 24.05
N THR A 236 19.12 16.24 22.97
CA THR A 236 18.37 17.02 21.98
C THR A 236 17.07 16.34 21.58
N VAL A 237 16.04 17.16 21.34
CA VAL A 237 14.75 16.72 20.81
C VAL A 237 14.34 17.67 19.69
N GLN A 238 14.28 17.18 18.45
CA GLN A 238 13.96 17.96 17.25
C GLN A 238 12.67 17.44 16.59
N VAL A 239 11.95 18.35 15.94
CA VAL A 239 10.72 18.05 15.19
C VAL A 239 10.88 18.59 13.77
N PHE A 240 10.59 17.75 12.77
CA PHE A 240 10.63 18.09 11.35
C PHE A 240 9.30 17.75 10.69
N ASP A 241 8.95 18.52 9.65
CA ASP A 241 7.90 18.23 8.67
C ASP A 241 8.53 17.55 7.45
#